data_AF-W6KEM8-F1
#
_entry.id   AF-W6KEM8-F1
#
_cell.length_a   1.000
_cell.length_b   1.000
_cell.length_c   1.000
_cell.angle_alpha   90.00
_cell.angle_beta   90.00
_cell.angle_gamma   90.00
#
_symmetry.space_group_name_H-M   'P 1'
#
loop_
_entity.id
_entity.type
_entity.pdbx_description
1 polymer ?
#
loop_
_entity_poly.entity_id
_entity_poly.type
_entity_poly.pdbx_seq_one_letter_code
_entity_poly.pdbx_strand_id
1 'polypeptide(L)'
;MLDSIPRAVRQVALPESDCKNLFLCSLTSKSILEVIPIDALAALSEAEASEKVEDVSAAEAGLTSQQGEDVKISPPREKTQDEEWKLVYDLMRADKRGIFFLREHVSRFMESLETVSPYPLPSYARDFIQSCLQEYATVPNGGHNPNLSQENATFEEDQNLKVVMWLKPGACSADCACPPGEKPDQLLFIIYFIKSFFPPPEWYVEGTQFALLFNARRQNPRLKVMQPQLIHRVKQLRERSGAFEVMLVHDETNNFLVPESSRSNYLLISESGKILCSEKDHILMGVTLIATNRAAVRAGLSPIEHRNLTLKDVCSSYSLVMLGTSPGVLPVRELLLFYDAESKANFCAAAIFLGIEFERMKNFKTISSDPPRAVIEFAVQSNVIDRLMNAYEEEKFL
;
A
#
# COMPACT_ATOMS: atom_id res chain seq x y z
N MET A 1 15.44 -6.56 -22.83
CA MET A 1 14.05 -6.72 -22.33
C MET A 1 13.96 -6.25 -20.89
N LEU A 2 14.91 -6.59 -20.03
CA LEU A 2 14.98 -6.03 -18.67
C LEU A 2 15.00 -4.49 -18.63
N ASP A 3 15.61 -3.82 -19.62
CA ASP A 3 15.58 -2.36 -19.77
C ASP A 3 14.18 -1.76 -19.99
N SER A 4 13.19 -2.59 -20.35
CA SER A 4 11.79 -2.15 -20.45
C SER A 4 11.09 -2.06 -19.10
N ILE A 5 11.73 -2.49 -18.01
CA ILE A 5 11.26 -2.34 -16.63
C ILE A 5 11.84 -1.02 -16.07
N PRO A 6 11.02 0.02 -15.87
CA PRO A 6 11.51 1.30 -15.39
C PRO A 6 12.22 1.19 -14.05
N ARG A 7 13.18 2.09 -13.81
CA ARG A 7 13.86 2.23 -12.52
C ARG A 7 12.89 2.35 -11.35
N ALA A 8 11.80 3.10 -11.51
CA ALA A 8 10.76 3.24 -10.48
C ALA A 8 10.11 1.90 -10.09
N VAL A 9 9.92 0.98 -11.05
CA VAL A 9 9.39 -0.37 -10.79
C VAL A 9 10.43 -1.21 -10.04
N ARG A 10 11.70 -1.14 -10.46
CA ARG A 10 12.80 -1.85 -9.80
C ARG A 10 12.99 -1.41 -8.35
N GLN A 11 12.91 -0.10 -8.08
CA GLN A 11 12.99 0.47 -6.73
C GLN A 11 11.84 0.01 -5.81
N VAL A 12 10.69 -0.36 -6.38
CA VAL A 12 9.57 -0.92 -5.62
C VAL A 12 9.75 -2.43 -5.43
N ALA A 13 10.09 -3.16 -6.49
CA ALA A 13 10.13 -4.62 -6.47
C ALA A 13 11.34 -5.21 -5.72
N LEU A 14 12.54 -4.65 -5.89
CA LEU A 14 13.78 -5.20 -5.33
C LEU A 14 13.79 -5.25 -3.78
N PRO A 15 13.39 -4.19 -3.05
CA PRO A 15 13.49 -4.20 -1.59
C PRO A 15 12.47 -5.10 -0.88
N GLU A 16 11.39 -5.47 -1.56
CA GLU A 16 10.30 -6.26 -1.00
C GLU A 16 10.29 -7.71 -1.50
N SER A 17 10.98 -7.99 -2.61
CA SER A 17 11.00 -9.32 -3.23
C SER A 17 11.61 -10.35 -2.29
N ASP A 18 10.98 -11.51 -2.25
CA ASP A 18 11.44 -12.68 -1.49
C ASP A 18 11.41 -13.92 -2.40
N CYS A 19 11.59 -13.71 -3.71
CA CYS A 19 11.55 -14.76 -4.72
C CYS A 19 12.83 -14.74 -5.57
N LYS A 20 13.22 -15.92 -6.08
CA LYS A 20 14.31 -16.02 -7.06
C LYS A 20 13.93 -15.44 -8.41
N ASN A 21 12.66 -15.57 -8.78
CA ASN A 21 12.16 -15.32 -10.12
C ASN A 21 10.88 -14.48 -10.10
N LEU A 22 10.74 -13.58 -11.06
CA LEU A 22 9.53 -12.79 -11.31
C LEU A 22 9.03 -13.01 -12.74
N PHE A 23 7.72 -12.97 -12.96
CA PHE A 23 7.15 -13.03 -14.31
C PHE A 23 7.08 -11.63 -14.89
N LEU A 24 7.60 -11.46 -16.10
CA LEU A 24 7.32 -10.32 -16.95
C LEU A 24 6.28 -10.72 -17.99
N CYS A 25 5.14 -10.05 -17.96
CA CYS A 25 4.00 -10.35 -18.82
C CYS A 25 3.68 -9.16 -19.73
N SER A 26 3.12 -9.44 -20.91
CA SER A 26 2.68 -8.41 -21.85
C SER A 26 1.21 -8.58 -22.21
N LEU A 27 0.43 -7.52 -21.97
CA LEU A 27 -0.92 -7.42 -22.52
C LEU A 27 -0.91 -7.18 -24.02
N THR A 28 0.15 -6.59 -24.58
CA THR A 28 0.24 -6.32 -26.03
C THR A 28 0.36 -7.60 -26.84
N SER A 29 1.23 -8.52 -26.41
CA SER A 29 1.43 -9.82 -27.08
C SER A 29 0.60 -10.95 -26.48
N LYS A 30 -0.14 -10.69 -25.38
CA LYS A 30 -0.93 -11.68 -24.64
C LYS A 30 -0.10 -12.93 -24.27
N SER A 31 1.09 -12.71 -23.70
CA SER A 31 2.01 -13.78 -23.30
C SER A 31 2.84 -13.42 -22.08
N ILE A 32 3.31 -14.44 -21.38
CA ILE A 32 4.41 -14.32 -20.41
C ILE A 32 5.68 -14.22 -21.26
N LEU A 33 6.37 -13.08 -21.18
CA LEU A 33 7.55 -12.81 -21.99
C LEU A 33 8.77 -13.53 -21.45
N GLU A 34 8.98 -13.45 -20.14
CA GLU A 34 10.19 -13.94 -19.49
C GLU A 34 9.95 -14.26 -18.01
N VAL A 35 10.71 -15.23 -17.51
CA VAL A 35 10.92 -15.48 -16.08
C VAL A 35 12.26 -14.88 -15.71
N ILE A 36 12.24 -13.74 -15.01
CA ILE A 36 13.42 -12.94 -14.74
C ILE A 36 14.02 -13.31 -13.37
N PRO A 37 15.30 -13.68 -13.29
CA PRO A 37 15.99 -13.80 -12.01
C PRO A 37 16.08 -12.45 -11.30
N ILE A 38 15.76 -12.40 -10.01
CA ILE A 38 15.80 -11.15 -9.22
C ILE A 38 17.22 -10.54 -9.20
N ASP A 39 18.25 -11.38 -9.20
CA ASP A 39 19.66 -10.95 -9.22
C ASP A 39 20.02 -10.22 -10.53
N ALA A 40 19.41 -10.61 -11.66
CA ALA A 40 19.60 -9.91 -12.93
C ALA A 40 18.97 -8.51 -12.89
N LEU A 41 17.81 -8.37 -12.22
CA LEU A 41 17.16 -7.08 -12.03
C LEU A 41 17.97 -6.17 -11.07
N ALA A 42 18.59 -6.76 -10.04
CA ALA A 42 19.45 -6.05 -9.11
C ALA A 42 20.72 -5.53 -9.79
N ALA A 43 21.41 -6.38 -10.58
CA ALA A 43 22.62 -6.01 -11.30
C ALA A 43 22.41 -4.82 -12.25
N LEU A 44 21.26 -4.77 -12.95
CA LEU A 44 20.89 -3.63 -13.78
C LEU A 44 20.69 -2.34 -12.98
N SER A 45 20.11 -2.43 -11.78
CA SER A 45 19.92 -1.27 -10.92
C SER A 45 21.25 -0.75 -10.36
N GLU A 46 22.22 -1.62 -10.12
CA GLU A 46 23.57 -1.26 -9.67
C GLU A 46 24.38 -0.61 -10.80
N ALA A 47 24.36 -1.18 -12.01
CA ALA A 47 25.05 -0.62 -13.17
C ALA A 47 24.62 0.83 -13.47
N GLU A 48 23.31 1.11 -13.43
CA GLU A 48 22.77 2.48 -13.61
C GLU A 48 23.14 3.44 -12.48
N ALA A 49 23.38 2.94 -11.26
CA ALA A 49 23.86 3.76 -10.16
C ALA A 49 25.34 4.12 -10.34
N SER A 50 26.15 3.18 -10.83
CA SER A 50 27.57 3.39 -11.13
C SER A 50 27.80 4.33 -12.32
N GLU A 51 27.03 4.20 -13.41
CA GLU A 51 27.11 5.12 -14.57
C GLU A 51 26.82 6.58 -14.18
N LYS A 52 25.84 6.82 -13.29
CA LYS A 52 25.55 8.17 -12.79
C LYS A 52 26.68 8.75 -11.92
N VAL A 53 27.46 7.92 -11.23
CA VAL A 53 28.62 8.37 -10.44
C VAL A 53 29.80 8.69 -11.37
N GLU A 54 30.00 7.91 -12.43
CA GLU A 54 31.04 8.17 -13.43
C GLU A 54 30.77 9.46 -14.23
N ASP A 55 29.52 9.73 -14.62
CA ASP A 55 29.14 10.98 -15.31
C ASP A 55 29.37 12.23 -14.44
N VAL A 56 29.17 12.13 -13.12
CA VAL A 56 29.50 13.23 -12.19
C VAL A 56 31.01 13.37 -12.03
N SER A 57 31.76 12.26 -11.99
CA SER A 57 33.23 12.29 -11.88
C SER A 57 33.92 12.80 -13.16
N ALA A 58 33.36 12.52 -14.34
CA ALA A 58 33.85 13.03 -15.63
C ALA A 58 33.55 14.53 -15.80
N ALA A 59 32.47 15.04 -15.20
CA ALA A 59 32.17 16.47 -15.14
C ALA A 59 33.14 17.24 -14.20
N GLU A 60 33.67 16.59 -13.16
CA GLU A 60 34.66 17.20 -12.25
C GLU A 60 36.11 17.14 -12.75
N ALA A 61 36.44 16.23 -13.67
CA ALA A 61 37.79 16.11 -14.24
C ALA A 61 38.12 17.13 -15.37
N GLY A 62 37.18 18.01 -15.74
CA GLY A 62 37.28 18.94 -16.87
C GLY A 62 37.56 20.42 -16.52
N LEU A 63 37.92 20.77 -15.28
CA LEU A 63 38.13 22.16 -14.86
C LEU A 63 39.56 22.42 -14.36
N THR A 64 40.48 22.61 -15.31
CA THR A 64 41.71 23.38 -15.05
C THR A 64 41.94 24.44 -16.13
N SER A 65 41.98 25.69 -15.65
CA SER A 65 42.52 26.92 -16.26
C SER A 65 41.95 27.42 -17.59
N GLN A 66 41.20 28.52 -17.55
CA GLN A 66 41.61 29.83 -18.10
C GLN A 66 40.60 30.94 -17.73
N GLN A 67 41.14 32.15 -17.55
CA GLN A 67 40.46 33.36 -17.07
C GLN A 67 39.64 34.05 -18.17
N GLY A 68 38.51 34.65 -17.76
CA GLY A 68 37.97 35.90 -18.29
C GLY A 68 37.07 35.82 -19.52
N GLU A 69 35.75 35.85 -19.31
CA GLU A 69 34.76 36.68 -20.02
C GLU A 69 33.34 36.37 -19.51
N ASP A 70 32.50 37.41 -19.38
CA ASP A 70 31.11 37.35 -18.94
C ASP A 70 30.25 36.54 -19.94
N VAL A 71 30.11 35.24 -19.67
CA VAL A 71 29.13 34.38 -20.34
C VAL A 71 27.93 34.25 -19.40
N LYS A 72 26.75 34.70 -19.85
CA LYS A 72 25.46 34.38 -19.21
C LYS A 72 25.33 32.87 -19.08
N ILE A 73 25.61 32.35 -17.88
CA ILE A 73 25.37 30.96 -17.52
C ILE A 73 23.85 30.79 -17.49
N SER A 74 23.32 30.25 -18.58
CA SER A 74 22.02 29.59 -18.56
C SER A 74 22.17 28.38 -17.63
N PRO A 75 21.21 28.08 -16.73
CA PRO A 75 21.37 26.96 -15.83
C PRO A 75 21.60 25.68 -16.67
N PRO A 76 22.40 24.72 -16.17
CA PRO A 76 22.58 23.45 -16.85
C PRO A 76 21.18 22.88 -17.07
N ARG A 77 20.86 22.54 -18.32
CA ARG A 77 19.65 21.75 -18.61
C ARG A 77 19.84 20.42 -17.90
N GLU A 78 19.26 20.27 -16.70
CA GLU A 78 18.97 18.98 -16.09
C GLU A 78 18.06 18.21 -17.06
N LYS A 79 18.68 17.44 -17.96
CA LYS A 79 17.99 16.39 -18.70
C LYS A 79 18.09 15.10 -17.88
N THR A 80 17.25 14.99 -16.86
CA THR A 80 16.62 13.71 -16.50
C THR A 80 15.19 14.01 -16.07
N GLN A 81 14.32 14.28 -17.05
CA GLN A 81 12.90 14.01 -16.89
C GLN A 81 12.79 12.49 -16.72
N ASP A 82 12.92 11.99 -15.49
CA ASP A 82 12.35 10.69 -15.15
C ASP A 82 10.86 10.83 -15.39
N GLU A 83 10.42 10.42 -16.59
CA GLU A 83 9.01 10.43 -17.00
C GLU A 83 8.20 9.76 -15.88
N GLU A 84 7.27 10.50 -15.28
CA GLU A 84 6.64 10.11 -14.02
C GLU A 84 5.69 8.93 -14.23
N TRP A 85 6.24 7.71 -14.21
CA TRP A 85 5.47 6.47 -14.34
C TRP A 85 4.41 6.37 -13.25
N LYS A 86 3.16 6.12 -13.65
CA LYS A 86 2.11 5.75 -12.71
C LYS A 86 2.16 4.25 -12.47
N LEU A 87 2.48 3.85 -11.24
CA LEU A 87 2.54 2.45 -10.83
C LEU A 87 1.23 2.03 -10.18
N VAL A 88 0.48 1.19 -10.88
CA VAL A 88 -0.73 0.54 -10.35
C VAL A 88 -0.31 -0.83 -9.83
N TYR A 89 -0.80 -1.20 -8.64
CA TYR A 89 -0.41 -2.45 -8.02
C TYR A 89 -1.54 -3.09 -7.25
N ASP A 90 -1.41 -4.40 -7.00
CA ASP A 90 -2.24 -5.10 -6.04
C ASP A 90 -1.37 -6.09 -5.23
N LEU A 91 -1.83 -6.41 -4.02
CA LEU A 91 -1.19 -7.33 -3.08
C LEU A 91 -2.23 -8.36 -2.65
N MET A 92 -1.93 -9.63 -2.90
CA MET A 92 -2.78 -10.78 -2.61
C MET A 92 -2.10 -11.73 -1.62
N ARG A 93 -2.91 -12.51 -0.90
CA ARG A 93 -2.47 -13.65 -0.09
C ARG A 93 -2.84 -14.92 -0.84
N ALA A 94 -1.94 -15.89 -0.86
CA ALA A 94 -2.14 -17.17 -1.51
C ALA A 94 -1.65 -18.31 -0.61
N ASP A 95 -2.27 -19.47 -0.75
CA ASP A 95 -1.82 -20.73 -0.18
C ASP A 95 -1.79 -21.81 -1.28
N LYS A 96 -1.61 -23.07 -0.87
CA LYS A 96 -1.60 -24.23 -1.77
C LYS A 96 -2.84 -24.43 -2.62
N ARG A 97 -3.98 -23.85 -2.23
CA ARG A 97 -5.26 -23.93 -2.94
C ARG A 97 -5.41 -22.80 -3.96
N GLY A 98 -4.61 -21.74 -3.84
CA GLY A 98 -4.59 -20.61 -4.76
C GLY A 98 -4.66 -19.25 -4.07
N ILE A 99 -5.00 -18.23 -4.85
CA ILE A 99 -5.06 -16.85 -4.39
C ILE A 99 -6.41 -16.56 -3.73
N PHE A 100 -6.39 -16.06 -2.49
CA PHE A 100 -7.61 -15.68 -1.78
C PHE A 100 -8.26 -14.47 -2.46
N PHE A 101 -9.59 -14.53 -2.63
CA PHE A 101 -10.39 -13.45 -3.23
C PHE A 101 -9.86 -12.96 -4.60
N LEU A 102 -9.35 -13.88 -5.42
CA LEU A 102 -8.71 -13.56 -6.70
C LEU A 102 -9.59 -12.65 -7.58
N ARG A 103 -10.89 -12.93 -7.66
CA ARG A 103 -11.83 -12.17 -8.47
C ARG A 103 -11.92 -10.71 -8.03
N GLU A 104 -12.00 -10.46 -6.73
CA GLU A 104 -12.06 -9.12 -6.15
C GLU A 104 -10.75 -8.36 -6.35
N HIS A 105 -9.61 -9.03 -6.14
CA HIS A 105 -8.29 -8.44 -6.38
C HIS A 105 -8.11 -8.05 -7.85
N VAL A 106 -8.42 -8.94 -8.79
CA VAL A 106 -8.35 -8.63 -10.23
C VAL A 106 -9.31 -7.51 -10.59
N SER A 107 -10.52 -7.49 -10.03
CA SER A 107 -11.48 -6.42 -10.31
C SER A 107 -10.98 -5.04 -9.86
N ARG A 108 -10.43 -4.95 -8.65
CA ARG A 108 -9.84 -3.69 -8.13
C ARG A 108 -8.61 -3.25 -8.91
N PHE A 109 -7.75 -4.20 -9.27
CA PHE A 109 -6.57 -3.92 -10.07
C PHE A 109 -6.96 -3.36 -11.45
N MET A 110 -7.93 -3.99 -12.11
CA MET A 110 -8.48 -3.52 -13.39
C MET A 110 -9.15 -2.14 -13.27
N GLU A 111 -9.96 -1.88 -12.25
CA GLU A 111 -10.57 -0.55 -12.02
C GLU A 111 -9.50 0.53 -11.86
N SER A 112 -8.43 0.23 -11.12
CA SER A 112 -7.30 1.13 -10.96
C SER A 112 -6.57 1.37 -12.28
N LEU A 113 -6.35 0.31 -13.08
CA LEU A 113 -5.70 0.42 -14.38
C LEU A 113 -6.54 1.21 -15.38
N GLU A 114 -7.83 0.89 -15.52
CA GLU A 114 -8.75 1.54 -16.46
C GLU A 114 -8.89 3.04 -16.16
N THR A 115 -8.84 3.42 -14.88
CA THR A 115 -8.90 4.83 -14.46
C THR A 115 -7.58 5.58 -14.71
N VAL A 116 -6.44 4.91 -14.53
CA VAL A 116 -5.11 5.52 -14.65
C VAL A 116 -4.60 5.54 -16.09
N SER A 117 -5.00 4.56 -16.88
CA SER A 117 -4.52 4.32 -18.23
C SER A 117 -4.94 5.44 -19.18
N PRO A 118 -4.02 6.05 -19.94
CA PRO A 118 -4.37 7.05 -20.93
C PRO A 118 -4.98 6.46 -22.21
N TYR A 119 -4.99 5.13 -22.34
CA TYR A 119 -5.55 4.38 -23.47
C TYR A 119 -6.46 3.24 -22.99
N PRO A 120 -7.41 2.79 -23.82
CA PRO A 120 -8.26 1.65 -23.48
C PRO A 120 -7.42 0.37 -23.38
N LEU A 121 -7.64 -0.41 -22.33
CA LEU A 121 -7.03 -1.72 -22.17
C LEU A 121 -7.70 -2.74 -23.10
N PRO A 122 -6.97 -3.78 -23.58
CA PRO A 122 -7.57 -4.85 -24.37
C PRO A 122 -8.72 -5.53 -23.62
N SER A 123 -9.78 -5.93 -24.33
CA SER A 123 -10.96 -6.57 -23.72
C SER A 123 -10.64 -7.87 -22.98
N TYR A 124 -9.56 -8.56 -23.36
CA TYR A 124 -9.08 -9.78 -22.71
C TYR A 124 -8.14 -9.52 -21.52
N ALA A 125 -7.83 -8.27 -21.18
CA ALA A 125 -6.80 -7.95 -20.19
C ALA A 125 -7.09 -8.55 -18.83
N ARG A 126 -8.34 -8.46 -18.37
CA ARG A 126 -8.81 -9.05 -17.10
C ARG A 126 -8.51 -10.54 -17.04
N ASP A 127 -8.97 -11.31 -18.02
CA ASP A 127 -8.85 -12.77 -18.04
C ASP A 127 -7.39 -13.21 -18.17
N PHE A 128 -6.61 -12.47 -18.96
CA PHE A 128 -5.19 -12.75 -19.13
C PHE A 128 -4.37 -12.49 -17.86
N ILE A 129 -4.59 -11.35 -17.18
CA ILE A 129 -3.93 -11.04 -15.90
C ILE A 129 -4.31 -12.08 -14.85
N GLN A 130 -5.60 -12.45 -14.78
CA GLN A 130 -6.05 -13.48 -13.85
C GLN A 130 -5.35 -14.83 -14.12
N SER A 131 -5.23 -15.22 -15.39
CA SER A 131 -4.55 -16.46 -15.78
C SER A 131 -3.06 -16.42 -15.40
N CYS A 132 -2.37 -15.29 -15.65
CA CYS A 132 -0.96 -15.13 -15.27
C CYS A 132 -0.76 -15.20 -13.75
N LEU A 133 -1.67 -14.61 -12.96
CA LEU A 133 -1.63 -14.68 -11.50
C LEU A 133 -1.80 -16.12 -11.00
N GLN A 134 -2.77 -16.86 -11.55
CA GLN A 134 -2.99 -18.27 -11.20
C GLN A 134 -1.81 -19.15 -11.59
N GLU A 135 -1.26 -18.93 -12.79
CA GLU A 135 -0.06 -19.64 -13.25
C GLU A 135 1.11 -19.35 -12.31
N TYR A 136 1.44 -18.08 -12.05
CA TYR A 136 2.54 -17.73 -11.15
C TYR A 136 2.38 -18.33 -9.74
N ALA A 137 1.16 -18.33 -9.19
CA ALA A 137 0.88 -18.89 -7.87
C ALA A 137 1.01 -20.43 -7.80
N THR A 138 1.01 -21.13 -8.94
CA THR A 138 1.01 -22.60 -9.00
C THR A 138 2.28 -23.21 -9.61
N VAL A 139 3.17 -22.41 -10.22
CA VAL A 139 4.37 -22.92 -10.88
C VAL A 139 5.47 -23.30 -9.87
N PRO A 140 5.95 -24.57 -9.87
CA PRO A 140 6.95 -25.07 -8.92
C PRO A 140 8.33 -24.40 -8.96
N ASN A 141 8.69 -23.61 -9.97
CA ASN A 141 10.01 -22.96 -10.08
C ASN A 141 9.93 -21.46 -10.47
N GLY A 142 8.71 -20.91 -10.54
CA GLY A 142 8.44 -19.53 -10.94
C GLY A 142 8.35 -18.55 -9.78
N GLY A 143 8.26 -19.05 -8.54
CA GLY A 143 8.07 -18.20 -7.36
C GLY A 143 8.40 -18.87 -6.02
N HIS A 144 9.37 -19.78 -5.95
CA HIS A 144 9.84 -20.22 -4.64
C HIS A 144 10.61 -19.10 -3.92
N ASN A 145 10.26 -18.90 -2.65
CA ASN A 145 11.13 -18.28 -1.67
C ASN A 145 12.38 -19.17 -1.48
N PRO A 146 13.61 -18.67 -1.70
CA PRO A 146 14.84 -19.45 -1.53
C PRO A 146 14.98 -20.14 -0.15
N ASN A 147 14.30 -19.63 0.88
CA ASN A 147 14.35 -20.21 2.23
C ASN A 147 13.56 -21.52 2.37
N LEU A 148 12.73 -21.87 1.38
CA LEU A 148 12.04 -23.16 1.28
C LEU A 148 12.81 -24.08 0.32
N SER A 149 14.05 -24.39 0.70
CA SER A 149 14.92 -25.30 -0.05
C SER A 149 14.56 -26.75 0.24
N GLN A 150 13.56 -27.30 -0.45
CA GLN A 150 13.47 -28.73 -0.71
C GLN A 150 12.49 -29.04 -1.83
N GLU A 151 12.94 -29.88 -2.79
CA GLU A 151 12.25 -30.32 -4.01
C GLU A 151 10.92 -31.08 -3.79
N ASN A 152 10.42 -31.12 -2.55
CA ASN A 152 9.14 -31.75 -2.16
C ASN A 152 8.32 -30.91 -1.17
N ALA A 153 8.64 -29.63 -0.94
CA ALA A 153 7.88 -28.79 -0.03
C ALA A 153 6.58 -28.30 -0.71
N THR A 154 5.53 -29.10 -0.58
CA THR A 154 4.14 -28.60 -0.61
C THR A 154 4.04 -27.32 0.23
N PHE A 155 3.40 -26.26 -0.28
CA PHE A 155 3.02 -25.06 0.49
C PHE A 155 2.54 -25.43 1.91
N GLU A 156 3.39 -25.25 2.92
CA GLU A 156 3.01 -25.42 4.34
C GLU A 156 2.46 -24.12 4.93
N GLU A 157 2.84 -22.95 4.40
CA GLU A 157 2.46 -21.62 4.90
C GLU A 157 2.01 -20.68 3.77
N ASP A 158 1.17 -19.70 4.14
CA ASP A 158 0.65 -18.69 3.24
C ASP A 158 1.74 -17.74 2.73
N GLN A 159 1.54 -17.15 1.56
CA GLN A 159 2.48 -16.21 0.94
C GLN A 159 1.78 -14.99 0.37
N ASN A 160 2.49 -13.86 0.35
CA ASN A 160 2.03 -12.63 -0.25
C ASN A 160 2.58 -12.49 -1.69
N LEU A 161 1.66 -12.34 -2.63
CA LEU A 161 1.95 -12.11 -4.05
C LEU A 161 1.63 -10.67 -4.43
N LYS A 162 2.48 -10.04 -5.23
CA LYS A 162 2.28 -8.68 -5.73
C LYS A 162 2.26 -8.65 -7.25
N VAL A 163 1.35 -7.86 -7.80
CA VAL A 163 1.34 -7.49 -9.22
C VAL A 163 1.57 -5.99 -9.34
N VAL A 164 2.41 -5.59 -10.29
CA VAL A 164 2.71 -4.18 -10.58
C VAL A 164 2.68 -3.96 -12.08
N MET A 165 1.92 -2.96 -12.51
CA MET A 165 1.90 -2.47 -13.88
C MET A 165 2.27 -0.98 -13.88
N TRP A 166 3.06 -0.58 -14.86
CA TRP A 166 3.53 0.80 -15.00
C TRP A 166 2.98 1.40 -16.29
N LEU A 167 2.42 2.60 -16.16
CA LEU A 167 1.78 3.32 -17.24
C LEU A 167 2.45 4.69 -17.38
N LYS A 168 2.89 5.04 -18.60
CA LYS A 168 3.31 6.42 -18.88
C LYS A 168 2.07 7.31 -18.84
N PRO A 169 2.11 8.46 -18.15
CA PRO A 169 1.11 9.50 -18.37
C PRO A 169 1.11 9.86 -19.86
N GLY A 170 -0.07 9.92 -20.50
CA GLY A 170 -0.15 10.46 -21.84
C GLY A 170 0.39 11.89 -21.86
N ALA A 171 1.14 12.26 -22.88
CA ALA A 171 1.57 13.64 -23.10
C ALA A 171 0.35 14.52 -23.43
N CYS A 172 -0.43 14.89 -22.42
CA CYS A 172 -1.42 15.96 -22.53
C CYS A 172 -0.76 17.25 -22.06
N SER A 173 -0.04 17.94 -22.96
CA SER A 173 0.07 19.39 -22.83
C SER A 173 -1.32 19.98 -23.09
N ALA A 174 -1.71 21.00 -22.32
CA ALA A 174 -3.07 21.55 -22.32
C ALA A 174 -3.55 22.12 -23.68
N ASP A 175 -2.70 22.15 -24.71
CA ASP A 175 -3.01 22.68 -26.04
C ASP A 175 -2.85 21.67 -27.19
N CYS A 176 -2.67 20.38 -26.90
CA CYS A 176 -2.62 19.35 -27.94
C CYS A 176 -3.52 18.18 -27.53
N ALA A 177 -4.66 18.06 -28.21
CA ALA A 177 -5.41 16.81 -28.20
C ALA A 177 -4.45 15.69 -28.59
N CYS A 178 -4.23 14.70 -27.71
CA CYS A 178 -3.52 13.49 -28.12
C CYS A 178 -4.19 12.96 -29.39
N PRO A 179 -3.42 12.72 -30.47
CA PRO A 179 -4.01 12.18 -31.69
C PRO A 179 -4.69 10.84 -31.33
N PRO A 180 -5.96 10.64 -31.71
CA PRO A 180 -6.65 9.39 -31.46
C PRO A 180 -5.94 8.30 -32.29
N GLY A 181 -5.11 7.47 -31.65
CA GLY A 181 -4.53 6.30 -32.32
C GLY A 181 -3.13 5.85 -31.92
N GLU A 182 -2.35 6.61 -31.13
CA GLU A 182 -1.05 6.10 -30.64
C GLU A 182 -1.28 5.05 -29.55
N LYS A 183 -1.30 3.78 -29.97
CA LYS A 183 -1.24 2.65 -29.04
C LYS A 183 0.14 2.67 -28.37
N PRO A 184 0.22 2.42 -27.06
CA PRO A 184 1.50 2.20 -26.41
C PRO A 184 2.20 1.01 -27.06
N ASP A 185 3.50 1.15 -27.32
CA ASP A 185 4.30 0.08 -27.93
C ASP A 185 4.22 -1.21 -27.10
N GLN A 186 4.19 -1.10 -25.76
CA GLN A 186 4.08 -2.25 -24.85
C GLN A 186 3.30 -1.92 -23.57
N LEU A 187 2.42 -2.86 -23.18
CA LEU A 187 1.70 -2.88 -21.92
C LEU A 187 2.24 -4.01 -21.05
N LEU A 188 3.15 -3.68 -20.14
CA LEU A 188 3.90 -4.64 -19.35
C LEU A 188 3.48 -4.62 -17.89
N PHE A 189 3.53 -5.78 -17.25
CA PHE A 189 3.35 -5.92 -15.82
C PHE A 189 4.25 -7.04 -15.28
N ILE A 190 4.58 -6.94 -13.99
CA ILE A 190 5.31 -7.99 -13.28
C ILE A 190 4.46 -8.62 -12.19
N ILE A 191 4.70 -9.91 -11.96
CA ILE A 191 4.14 -10.67 -10.84
C ILE A 191 5.31 -11.29 -10.06
N TYR A 192 5.29 -11.14 -8.73
CA TYR A 192 6.35 -11.64 -7.86
C TYR A 192 5.89 -11.85 -6.42
N PHE A 193 6.50 -12.81 -5.71
CA PHE A 193 6.31 -12.95 -4.27
C PHE A 193 7.11 -11.91 -3.50
N ILE A 194 6.53 -11.45 -2.40
CA ILE A 194 7.17 -10.52 -1.47
C ILE A 194 7.36 -11.17 -0.11
N LYS A 195 8.26 -10.57 0.69
CA LYS A 195 8.45 -11.01 2.08
C LYS A 195 7.13 -10.93 2.82
N SER A 196 6.67 -12.09 3.27
CA SER A 196 5.38 -12.22 3.92
C SER A 196 5.48 -11.88 5.40
N PHE A 197 4.48 -11.17 5.90
CA PHE A 197 4.29 -10.96 7.34
C PHE A 197 2.82 -11.22 7.65
N PHE A 198 2.59 -12.24 8.46
CA PHE A 198 1.30 -12.53 9.07
C PHE A 198 1.44 -12.32 10.57
N PRO A 199 0.54 -11.55 11.21
CA PRO A 199 0.58 -11.37 12.65
C PRO A 199 0.57 -12.73 13.36
N PRO A 200 1.37 -12.91 14.41
CA PRO A 200 1.34 -14.13 15.19
C PRO A 200 0.02 -14.21 16.00
N PRO A 201 -0.43 -15.41 16.41
CA PRO A 201 -1.74 -15.60 17.04
C PRO A 201 -2.00 -14.70 18.26
N GLU A 202 -0.96 -14.39 19.04
CA GLU A 202 -1.05 -13.56 20.23
C GLU A 202 -1.54 -12.15 19.90
N TRP A 203 -1.22 -11.63 18.70
CA TRP A 203 -1.65 -10.29 18.30
C TRP A 203 -3.15 -10.20 18.02
N TYR A 204 -3.81 -11.32 17.73
CA TYR A 204 -5.27 -11.37 17.59
C TYR A 204 -5.99 -11.36 18.95
N VAL A 205 -5.26 -11.67 20.03
CA VAL A 205 -5.75 -11.64 21.41
C VAL A 205 -5.40 -10.31 22.08
N GLU A 206 -4.14 -9.89 21.93
CA GLU A 206 -3.58 -8.71 22.61
C GLU A 206 -3.81 -7.41 21.85
N GLY A 207 -4.04 -7.49 20.54
CA GLY A 207 -4.14 -6.33 19.65
C GLY A 207 -2.81 -5.64 19.36
N THR A 208 -2.85 -4.69 18.43
CA THR A 208 -1.67 -3.96 17.95
C THR A 208 -1.70 -2.47 18.32
N GLN A 209 -0.57 -1.79 18.16
CA GLN A 209 -0.48 -0.34 18.32
C GLN A 209 -0.47 0.39 16.98
N PHE A 210 -1.30 1.42 16.86
CA PHE A 210 -1.40 2.33 15.71
C PHE A 210 -0.83 3.70 16.06
N ALA A 211 -0.44 4.49 15.07
CA ALA A 211 -0.06 5.90 15.23
C ALA A 211 -0.84 6.82 14.29
N LEU A 212 -0.87 8.12 14.59
CA LEU A 212 -1.49 9.15 13.75
C LEU A 212 -0.45 9.84 12.87
N LEU A 213 -0.75 9.98 11.57
CA LEU A 213 -0.02 10.86 10.66
C LEU A 213 -0.93 12.01 10.22
N PHE A 214 -0.67 13.19 10.76
CA PHE A 214 -1.39 14.41 10.42
C PHE A 214 -1.02 14.96 9.04
N ASN A 215 -1.95 15.71 8.45
CA ASN A 215 -1.80 16.33 7.12
C ASN A 215 -1.39 15.28 6.07
N ALA A 216 -2.02 14.12 6.12
CA ALA A 216 -1.77 13.01 5.21
C ALA A 216 -3.08 12.50 4.62
N ARG A 217 -3.09 12.39 3.29
CA ARG A 217 -4.19 11.84 2.52
C ARG A 217 -3.65 11.19 1.27
N ARG A 218 -4.38 10.23 0.74
CA ARG A 218 -4.09 9.69 -0.59
C ARG A 218 -4.57 10.65 -1.66
N GLN A 219 -3.78 10.77 -2.71
CA GLN A 219 -4.28 11.25 -3.98
C GLN A 219 -5.17 10.16 -4.58
N ASN A 220 -6.42 10.53 -4.92
CA ASN A 220 -7.48 9.63 -5.36
C ASN A 220 -7.56 8.32 -4.54
N PRO A 221 -8.24 8.32 -3.38
CA PRO A 221 -8.21 7.20 -2.44
C PRO A 221 -8.76 5.90 -3.03
N ARG A 222 -9.62 5.97 -4.05
CA ARG A 222 -10.25 4.80 -4.67
C ARG A 222 -9.28 3.94 -5.48
N LEU A 223 -8.12 4.48 -5.86
CA LEU A 223 -7.16 3.80 -6.74
C LEU A 223 -5.97 3.24 -5.96
N LYS A 224 -5.58 2.01 -6.27
CA LYS A 224 -4.38 1.38 -5.67
C LYS A 224 -3.12 1.71 -6.47
N VAL A 225 -2.75 2.99 -6.41
CA VAL A 225 -1.56 3.56 -7.07
C VAL A 225 -0.48 3.82 -6.03
N MET A 226 0.78 3.58 -6.39
CA MET A 226 1.93 3.91 -5.54
C MET A 226 2.04 5.43 -5.32
N GLN A 227 2.24 5.84 -4.07
CA GLN A 227 2.41 7.25 -3.69
C GLN A 227 3.70 7.39 -2.86
N PRO A 228 4.88 7.50 -3.51
CA PRO A 228 6.18 7.39 -2.84
C PRO A 228 6.36 8.36 -1.67
N GLN A 229 5.89 9.60 -1.81
CA GLN A 229 5.98 10.61 -0.74
C GLN A 229 5.19 10.21 0.50
N LEU A 230 3.96 9.70 0.34
CA LEU A 230 3.14 9.23 1.44
C LEU A 230 3.74 7.97 2.09
N ILE A 231 4.18 7.02 1.26
CA ILE A 231 4.85 5.78 1.72
C ILE A 231 6.10 6.13 2.56
N HIS A 232 6.89 7.10 2.12
CA HIS A 232 8.09 7.55 2.83
C HIS A 232 7.75 8.14 4.21
N ARG A 233 6.79 9.07 4.27
CA ARG A 233 6.32 9.66 5.54
C ARG A 233 5.81 8.61 6.51
N VAL A 234 5.02 7.65 6.02
CA VAL A 234 4.50 6.53 6.81
C VAL A 234 5.63 5.64 7.33
N LYS A 235 6.61 5.31 6.48
CA LYS A 235 7.77 4.48 6.88
C LYS A 235 8.55 5.15 8.01
N GLN A 236 8.88 6.44 7.85
CA GLN A 236 9.58 7.21 8.89
C GLN A 236 8.79 7.22 10.21
N LEU A 237 7.47 7.41 10.15
CA LEU A 237 6.64 7.39 11.35
C LEU A 237 6.63 6.00 12.02
N ARG A 238 6.47 4.91 11.26
CA ARG A 238 6.49 3.54 11.82
C ARG A 238 7.82 3.25 12.50
N GLU A 239 8.94 3.62 11.88
CA GLU A 239 10.29 3.45 12.44
C GLU A 239 10.48 4.25 13.74
N ARG A 240 10.00 5.50 13.80
CA ARG A 240 10.12 6.36 14.99
C ARG A 240 9.19 5.93 16.14
N SER A 241 7.96 5.55 15.82
CA SER A 241 6.92 5.27 16.82
C SER A 241 6.95 3.84 17.33
N GLY A 242 7.41 2.89 16.50
CA GLY A 242 7.24 1.45 16.72
C GLY A 242 5.82 0.96 16.40
N ALA A 243 4.93 1.82 15.91
CA ALA A 243 3.56 1.44 15.60
C ALA A 243 3.50 0.43 14.44
N PHE A 244 2.60 -0.54 14.57
CA PHE A 244 2.37 -1.54 13.54
C PHE A 244 1.81 -0.91 12.25
N GLU A 245 0.94 0.07 12.42
CA GLU A 245 0.20 0.74 11.36
C GLU A 245 -0.01 2.23 11.66
N VAL A 246 -0.31 3.01 10.61
CA VAL A 246 -0.47 4.46 10.68
C VAL A 246 -1.82 4.86 10.12
N MET A 247 -2.65 5.54 10.91
CA MET A 247 -3.88 6.17 10.45
C MET A 247 -3.57 7.51 9.81
N LEU A 248 -4.17 7.77 8.64
CA LEU A 248 -4.00 9.01 7.91
C LEU A 248 -5.03 10.03 8.41
N VAL A 249 -4.58 11.16 8.92
CA VAL A 249 -5.45 12.23 9.40
C VAL A 249 -5.35 13.40 8.43
N HIS A 250 -6.50 13.80 7.88
CA HIS A 250 -6.60 14.97 7.04
C HIS A 250 -6.36 16.25 7.86
N ASP A 251 -6.17 17.36 7.15
CA ASP A 251 -6.03 18.68 7.75
C ASP A 251 -7.36 19.23 8.32
N GLU A 252 -7.27 20.39 8.98
CA GLU A 252 -8.41 21.12 9.55
C GLU A 252 -9.48 21.48 8.52
N THR A 253 -9.09 21.82 7.27
CA THR A 253 -10.05 22.17 6.20
C THR A 253 -10.95 21.01 5.82
N ASN A 254 -10.50 19.79 6.11
CA ASN A 254 -11.23 18.55 5.95
C ASN A 254 -11.70 18.00 7.31
N ASN A 255 -11.90 18.84 8.31
CA ASN A 255 -12.41 18.51 9.64
C ASN A 255 -11.67 17.36 10.34
N PHE A 256 -10.36 17.20 10.08
CA PHE A 256 -9.55 16.09 10.60
C PHE A 256 -10.20 14.72 10.35
N LEU A 257 -10.75 14.52 9.15
CA LEU A 257 -11.21 13.21 8.68
C LEU A 257 -10.10 12.18 8.77
N VAL A 258 -10.47 10.96 9.16
CA VAL A 258 -9.59 9.80 9.23
C VAL A 258 -10.13 8.77 8.25
N PRO A 259 -9.89 8.88 6.94
CA PRO A 259 -10.52 7.96 5.99
C PRO A 259 -10.02 6.52 6.16
N GLU A 260 -8.72 6.31 6.24
CA GLU A 260 -8.14 4.98 6.30
C GLU A 260 -6.74 5.02 6.90
N SER A 261 -6.11 3.85 7.01
CA SER A 261 -4.70 3.73 7.39
C SER A 261 -3.82 3.56 6.16
N SER A 262 -2.50 3.63 6.34
CA SER A 262 -1.53 3.70 5.25
C SER A 262 -1.60 2.51 4.27
N ARG A 263 -1.98 1.33 4.77
CA ARG A 263 -2.10 0.09 3.99
C ARG A 263 -3.30 -0.78 4.38
N SER A 264 -4.27 -0.22 5.10
CA SER A 264 -5.46 -0.95 5.58
C SER A 264 -6.68 -0.06 5.73
N ASN A 265 -7.86 -0.69 5.64
CA ASN A 265 -9.07 -0.07 6.17
C ASN A 265 -9.15 -0.34 7.68
N TYR A 266 -10.10 0.29 8.35
CA TYR A 266 -10.38 0.03 9.76
C TYR A 266 -11.88 0.07 10.03
N LEU A 267 -12.29 -0.50 11.15
CA LEU A 267 -13.66 -0.47 11.66
C LEU A 267 -13.68 0.12 13.07
N LEU A 268 -14.66 0.98 13.33
CA LEU A 268 -15.01 1.38 14.68
C LEU A 268 -16.19 0.54 15.14
N ILE A 269 -16.07 -0.08 16.31
CA ILE A 269 -17.14 -0.87 16.89
C ILE A 269 -17.59 -0.18 18.18
N SER A 270 -18.90 0.03 18.31
CA SER A 270 -19.50 0.56 19.54
C SER A 270 -19.75 -0.54 20.57
N GLU A 271 -19.92 -0.18 21.83
CA GLU A 271 -20.34 -1.13 22.90
C GLU A 271 -21.64 -1.87 22.53
N SER A 272 -22.55 -1.19 21.83
CA SER A 272 -23.82 -1.76 21.34
C SER A 272 -23.68 -2.68 20.11
N GLY A 273 -22.47 -2.85 19.58
CA GLY A 273 -22.18 -3.72 18.44
C GLY A 273 -22.52 -3.13 17.07
N LYS A 274 -22.62 -1.79 16.95
CA LYS A 274 -22.64 -1.13 15.64
C LYS A 274 -21.23 -1.10 15.08
N ILE A 275 -21.12 -1.33 13.76
CA ILE A 275 -19.85 -1.38 13.04
C ILE A 275 -19.83 -0.24 12.03
N LEU A 276 -18.89 0.68 12.18
CA LEU A 276 -18.71 1.82 11.30
C LEU A 276 -17.41 1.69 10.52
N CYS A 277 -17.42 2.13 9.26
CA CYS A 277 -16.24 2.35 8.44
C CYS A 277 -16.33 3.74 7.79
N SER A 278 -15.21 4.25 7.30
CA SER A 278 -15.16 5.52 6.61
C SER A 278 -15.94 5.48 5.29
N GLU A 279 -16.38 6.66 4.84
CA GLU A 279 -17.14 6.83 3.60
C GLU A 279 -16.42 6.24 2.39
N LYS A 280 -17.15 5.53 1.53
CA LYS A 280 -16.59 4.74 0.41
C LYS A 280 -15.82 5.60 -0.57
N ASP A 281 -16.25 6.83 -0.78
CA ASP A 281 -15.63 7.77 -1.71
C ASP A 281 -14.29 8.33 -1.19
N HIS A 282 -14.02 8.20 0.12
CA HIS A 282 -12.81 8.70 0.76
C HIS A 282 -11.75 7.63 1.02
N ILE A 283 -12.03 6.36 0.70
CA ILE A 283 -11.15 5.22 0.99
C ILE A 283 -10.86 4.39 -0.25
N LEU A 284 -9.82 3.57 -0.17
CA LEU A 284 -9.69 2.42 -1.03
C LEU A 284 -10.67 1.36 -0.54
N MET A 285 -11.59 0.93 -1.40
CA MET A 285 -12.44 -0.22 -1.10
C MET A 285 -11.58 -1.49 -1.06
N GLY A 286 -11.08 -1.84 0.12
CA GLY A 286 -10.23 -2.99 0.34
C GLY A 286 -10.97 -4.30 0.09
N VAL A 287 -10.29 -5.27 -0.52
CA VAL A 287 -10.85 -6.62 -0.70
C VAL A 287 -11.20 -7.25 0.65
N THR A 288 -10.34 -7.09 1.66
CA THR A 288 -10.64 -7.51 3.04
C THR A 288 -11.89 -6.83 3.59
N LEU A 289 -12.09 -5.52 3.37
CA LEU A 289 -13.30 -4.81 3.81
C LEU A 289 -14.57 -5.35 3.14
N ILE A 290 -14.52 -5.62 1.84
CA ILE A 290 -15.64 -6.20 1.10
C ILE A 290 -15.98 -7.60 1.66
N ALA A 291 -14.98 -8.46 1.83
CA ALA A 291 -15.15 -9.81 2.37
C ALA A 291 -15.65 -9.78 3.82
N THR A 292 -15.07 -8.93 4.68
CA THR A 292 -15.49 -8.76 6.06
C THR A 292 -16.93 -8.27 6.18
N ASN A 293 -17.39 -7.37 5.29
CA ASN A 293 -18.79 -6.97 5.27
C ASN A 293 -19.72 -8.13 4.92
N ARG A 294 -19.37 -8.96 3.91
CA ARG A 294 -20.14 -10.17 3.57
C ARG A 294 -20.19 -11.16 4.73
N ALA A 295 -19.02 -11.42 5.33
CA ALA A 295 -18.87 -12.30 6.49
C ALA A 295 -19.72 -11.82 7.68
N ALA A 296 -19.70 -10.52 7.99
CA ALA A 296 -20.51 -9.94 9.06
C ALA A 296 -22.00 -10.18 8.85
N VAL A 297 -22.51 -9.90 7.64
CA VAL A 297 -23.93 -10.11 7.30
C VAL A 297 -24.32 -11.58 7.40
N ARG A 298 -23.49 -12.49 6.86
CA ARG A 298 -23.74 -13.95 6.94
C ARG A 298 -23.75 -14.47 8.37
N ALA A 299 -22.87 -13.93 9.21
CA ALA A 299 -22.81 -14.27 10.61
C ALA A 299 -23.95 -13.66 11.43
N GLY A 300 -24.82 -12.81 10.86
CA GLY A 300 -25.90 -12.13 11.58
C GLY A 300 -25.40 -11.01 12.49
N LEU A 301 -24.27 -10.38 12.15
CA LEU A 301 -23.82 -9.12 12.76
C LEU A 301 -24.44 -7.93 12.05
N SER A 302 -24.36 -6.75 12.68
CA SER A 302 -24.73 -5.48 12.04
C SER A 302 -23.94 -5.30 10.73
N PRO A 303 -24.59 -4.92 9.61
CA PRO A 303 -23.87 -4.53 8.40
C PRO A 303 -22.91 -3.37 8.69
N ILE A 304 -21.81 -3.31 7.94
CA ILE A 304 -20.86 -2.20 8.07
C ILE A 304 -21.50 -0.93 7.51
N GLU A 305 -21.66 0.08 8.37
CA GLU A 305 -22.20 1.37 7.99
C GLU A 305 -21.06 2.33 7.61
N HIS A 306 -21.17 2.96 6.44
CA HIS A 306 -20.18 3.92 5.95
C HIS A 306 -20.58 5.34 6.30
N ARG A 307 -19.65 6.11 6.89
CA ARG A 307 -19.85 7.53 7.24
C ARG A 307 -18.53 8.29 7.17
N ASN A 308 -18.60 9.61 7.15
CA ASN A 308 -17.42 10.45 7.38
C ASN A 308 -16.97 10.33 8.84
N LEU A 309 -15.85 9.64 9.07
CA LEU A 309 -15.27 9.44 10.40
C LEU A 309 -14.15 10.45 10.64
N THR A 310 -14.23 11.17 11.75
CA THR A 310 -13.22 12.13 12.21
C THR A 310 -12.34 11.51 13.28
N LEU A 311 -11.27 12.21 13.65
CA LEU A 311 -10.44 11.83 14.79
C LEU A 311 -11.25 11.69 16.10
N LYS A 312 -12.33 12.46 16.26
CA LYS A 312 -13.22 12.35 17.42
C LYS A 312 -13.94 11.01 17.47
N ASP A 313 -14.43 10.55 16.33
CA ASP A 313 -15.13 9.27 16.24
C ASP A 313 -14.18 8.11 16.57
N VAL A 314 -12.95 8.17 16.06
CA VAL A 314 -11.89 7.19 16.37
C VAL A 314 -11.60 7.17 17.87
N CYS A 315 -11.29 8.33 18.47
CA CYS A 315 -10.98 8.43 19.91
C CYS A 315 -12.16 8.06 20.83
N SER A 316 -13.40 8.18 20.35
CA SER A 316 -14.60 7.86 21.14
C SER A 316 -15.10 6.42 20.95
N SER A 317 -14.45 5.65 20.07
CA SER A 317 -14.87 4.28 19.79
C SER A 317 -14.54 3.32 20.93
N TYR A 318 -15.34 2.26 21.08
CA TYR A 318 -15.11 1.24 22.09
C TYR A 318 -14.01 0.26 21.65
N SER A 319 -14.08 -0.17 20.39
CA SER A 319 -13.05 -0.99 19.76
C SER A 319 -12.67 -0.46 18.39
N LEU A 320 -11.40 -0.67 18.04
CA LEU A 320 -10.83 -0.38 16.74
C LEU A 320 -10.26 -1.67 16.14
N VAL A 321 -10.59 -1.95 14.88
CA VAL A 321 -10.14 -3.17 14.17
C VAL A 321 -9.55 -2.80 12.83
N MET A 322 -8.39 -3.36 12.50
CA MET A 322 -7.71 -3.23 11.21
C MET A 322 -8.21 -4.28 10.22
N LEU A 323 -8.32 -3.88 8.95
CA LEU A 323 -8.63 -4.78 7.83
C LEU A 323 -7.53 -4.70 6.76
N GLY A 324 -6.78 -5.78 6.57
CA GLY A 324 -5.74 -5.85 5.53
C GLY A 324 -5.62 -7.23 4.88
N THR A 325 -5.02 -7.31 3.68
CA THR A 325 -4.88 -8.59 2.95
C THR A 325 -4.15 -9.65 3.77
N SER A 326 -3.00 -9.31 4.35
CA SER A 326 -2.20 -10.26 5.13
C SER A 326 -2.74 -10.42 6.56
N PRO A 327 -3.01 -9.34 7.32
CA PRO A 327 -3.51 -9.46 8.69
C PRO A 327 -4.94 -10.01 8.82
N GLY A 328 -5.76 -9.90 7.77
CA GLY A 328 -7.19 -10.17 7.87
C GLY A 328 -7.89 -9.13 8.74
N VAL A 329 -8.64 -9.62 9.74
CA VAL A 329 -9.32 -8.82 10.77
C VAL A 329 -8.44 -8.83 12.03
N LEU A 330 -7.79 -7.72 12.35
CA LEU A 330 -6.81 -7.64 13.45
C LEU A 330 -7.21 -6.55 14.47
N PRO A 331 -7.39 -6.88 15.76
CA PRO A 331 -7.69 -5.89 16.78
C PRO A 331 -6.57 -4.85 16.97
N VAL A 332 -6.97 -3.62 17.29
CA VAL A 332 -6.06 -2.55 17.69
C VAL A 332 -6.25 -2.30 19.18
N ARG A 333 -5.18 -2.44 19.96
CA ARG A 333 -5.17 -2.20 21.40
C ARG A 333 -5.01 -0.72 21.71
N GLU A 334 -4.09 -0.08 21.02
CA GLU A 334 -3.65 1.27 21.35
C GLU A 334 -3.54 2.13 20.10
N LEU A 335 -3.95 3.39 20.22
CA LEU A 335 -3.62 4.44 19.26
C LEU A 335 -2.73 5.48 19.94
N LEU A 336 -1.49 5.58 19.45
CA LEU A 336 -0.50 6.58 19.85
C LEU A 336 -0.92 7.95 19.31
N LEU A 337 -1.39 8.79 20.22
CA LEU A 337 -1.94 10.12 19.93
C LEU A 337 -0.82 11.10 19.58
N PHE A 338 0.29 11.01 20.31
CA PHE A 338 1.51 11.78 20.04
C PHE A 338 2.73 11.08 20.63
N TYR A 339 3.89 11.36 20.06
CA TYR A 339 5.17 10.74 20.39
C TYR A 339 6.36 11.71 20.44
N ASP A 340 6.13 12.97 20.10
CA ASP A 340 7.08 14.08 20.18
C ASP A 340 6.32 15.41 20.33
N ALA A 341 7.05 16.53 20.41
CA ALA A 341 6.45 17.84 20.60
C ALA A 341 5.57 18.27 19.40
N GLU A 342 5.97 17.94 18.17
CA GLU A 342 5.25 18.31 16.95
C GLU A 342 3.93 17.55 16.82
N SER A 343 3.97 16.22 16.96
CA SER A 343 2.77 15.37 16.97
C SER A 343 1.82 15.73 18.10
N LYS A 344 2.34 16.12 19.27
CA LYS A 344 1.51 16.64 20.38
C LYS A 344 0.81 17.94 20.00
N ALA A 345 1.52 18.89 19.39
CA ALA A 345 0.91 20.14 18.94
C ALA A 345 -0.20 19.89 17.91
N ASN A 346 0.06 19.02 16.93
CA ASN A 346 -0.93 18.63 15.91
C ASN A 346 -2.17 17.96 16.52
N PHE A 347 -1.97 17.01 17.44
CA PHE A 347 -3.08 16.35 18.14
C PHE A 347 -3.89 17.32 19.00
N CYS A 348 -3.23 18.18 19.77
CA CYS A 348 -3.91 19.18 20.60
C CYS A 348 -4.73 20.16 19.76
N ALA A 349 -4.22 20.61 18.60
CA ALA A 349 -4.96 21.47 17.69
C ALA A 349 -6.23 20.78 17.17
N ALA A 350 -6.11 19.54 16.71
CA ALA A 350 -7.25 18.73 16.27
C ALA A 350 -8.25 18.46 17.40
N ALA A 351 -7.75 18.20 18.61
CA ALA A 351 -8.60 17.96 19.78
C ALA A 351 -9.40 19.20 20.17
N ILE A 352 -8.77 20.38 20.15
CA ILE A 352 -9.46 21.66 20.39
C ILE A 352 -10.54 21.89 19.32
N PHE A 353 -10.19 21.73 18.04
CA PHE A 353 -11.12 21.93 16.92
C PHE A 353 -12.35 21.02 17.01
N LEU A 354 -12.14 19.74 17.34
CA LEU A 354 -13.21 18.73 17.40
C LEU A 354 -13.93 18.68 18.76
N GLY A 355 -13.48 19.45 19.75
CA GLY A 355 -13.98 19.37 21.13
C GLY A 355 -13.77 17.98 21.75
N ILE A 356 -12.56 17.44 21.60
CA ILE A 356 -12.11 16.19 22.23
C ILE A 356 -11.51 16.52 23.59
N GLU A 357 -12.20 16.14 24.66
CA GLU A 357 -11.70 16.26 26.04
C GLU A 357 -10.90 15.02 26.45
N PHE A 358 -9.79 14.74 25.76
CA PHE A 358 -9.05 13.47 25.90
C PHE A 358 -8.52 13.20 27.31
N GLU A 359 -8.17 14.24 28.09
CA GLU A 359 -7.71 14.09 29.48
C GLU A 359 -8.78 13.51 30.42
N ARG A 360 -10.06 13.60 30.03
CA ARG A 360 -11.19 13.04 30.79
C ARG A 360 -11.59 11.64 30.31
N MET A 361 -11.02 11.16 29.22
CA MET A 361 -11.32 9.84 28.68
C MET A 361 -10.71 8.76 29.56
N LYS A 362 -11.53 7.79 29.99
CA LYS A 362 -11.08 6.71 30.90
C LYS A 362 -9.99 5.81 30.31
N ASN A 363 -9.95 5.73 28.98
CA ASN A 363 -9.00 4.93 28.21
C ASN A 363 -7.78 5.73 27.75
N PHE A 364 -7.66 7.01 28.11
CA PHE A 364 -6.47 7.81 27.86
C PHE A 364 -5.37 7.49 28.88
N LYS A 365 -4.15 7.26 28.38
CA LYS A 365 -2.97 7.01 29.22
C LYS A 365 -1.80 7.86 28.75
N THR A 366 -1.17 8.57 29.68
CA THR A 366 0.14 9.19 29.48
C THR A 366 1.24 8.18 29.77
N ILE A 367 2.26 8.15 28.92
CA ILE A 367 3.45 7.34 29.11
C ILE A 367 4.55 8.27 29.59
N SER A 368 5.02 8.08 30.82
CA SER A 368 6.12 8.85 31.38
C SER A 368 7.38 8.63 30.53
N SER A 369 7.67 9.60 29.67
CA SER A 369 8.75 9.58 28.68
C SER A 369 9.15 11.01 28.32
N ASP A 370 10.41 11.20 27.91
CA ASP A 370 10.92 12.42 27.31
C ASP A 370 11.42 12.08 25.89
N PRO A 371 10.73 12.52 24.82
CA PRO A 371 9.55 13.40 24.81
C PRO A 371 8.25 12.71 25.29
N PRO A 372 7.23 13.50 25.70
CA PRO A 372 5.98 12.95 26.23
C PRO A 372 5.21 12.16 25.17
N ARG A 373 4.75 10.97 25.53
CA ARG A 373 3.90 10.12 24.70
C ARG A 373 2.54 9.91 25.37
N ALA A 374 1.49 9.77 24.57
CA ALA A 374 0.18 9.36 25.08
C ALA A 374 -0.55 8.46 24.11
N VAL A 375 -1.34 7.55 24.67
CA VAL A 375 -2.14 6.58 23.93
C VAL A 375 -3.58 6.66 24.38
N ILE A 376 -4.48 6.21 23.52
CA ILE A 376 -5.82 5.78 23.89
C ILE A 376 -5.93 4.27 23.68
N GLU A 377 -6.56 3.58 24.63
CA GLU A 377 -6.76 2.14 24.58
C GLU A 377 -8.17 1.76 24.10
N PHE A 378 -8.25 0.63 23.43
CA PHE A 378 -9.49 0.06 22.91
C PHE A 378 -9.70 -1.35 23.45
N ALA A 379 -10.95 -1.77 23.52
CA ALA A 379 -11.27 -3.16 23.80
C ALA A 379 -10.86 -4.04 22.61
N VAL A 380 -9.92 -4.96 22.83
CA VAL A 380 -9.40 -5.88 21.81
C VAL A 380 -10.23 -7.15 21.64
N GLN A 381 -11.08 -7.46 22.63
CA GLN A 381 -11.95 -8.63 22.63
C GLN A 381 -13.39 -8.22 22.89
N SER A 382 -14.28 -8.75 22.07
CA SER A 382 -15.73 -8.68 22.26
C SER A 382 -16.40 -9.74 21.39
N ASN A 383 -17.64 -10.12 21.73
CA ASN A 383 -18.43 -11.05 20.93
C ASN A 383 -18.54 -10.61 19.45
N VAL A 384 -18.53 -9.30 19.16
CA VAL A 384 -18.57 -8.79 17.78
C VAL A 384 -17.23 -9.04 17.07
N ILE A 385 -16.11 -8.75 17.72
CA ILE A 385 -14.77 -8.96 17.16
C ILE A 385 -14.52 -10.44 16.90
N ASP A 386 -14.81 -11.30 17.88
CA ASP A 386 -14.58 -12.75 17.78
C ASP A 386 -15.40 -13.37 16.64
N ARG A 387 -16.68 -13.00 16.55
CA ARG A 387 -17.55 -13.45 15.45
C ARG A 387 -17.11 -12.91 14.10
N LEU A 388 -16.61 -11.68 14.04
CA LEU A 388 -16.13 -11.08 12.80
C LEU A 388 -14.87 -11.77 12.29
N MET A 389 -13.92 -12.06 13.19
CA MET A 389 -12.70 -12.81 12.86
C MET A 389 -13.05 -14.21 12.35
N ASN A 390 -13.87 -14.96 13.09
CA ASN A 390 -14.27 -16.32 12.70
C ASN A 390 -15.01 -16.34 11.35
N ALA A 391 -15.97 -15.43 11.15
CA ALA A 391 -16.72 -15.36 9.91
C ALA A 391 -15.83 -14.97 8.71
N TYR A 392 -14.83 -14.10 8.92
CA TYR A 392 -13.89 -13.74 7.86
C TYR A 392 -13.00 -14.93 7.45
N GLU A 393 -12.55 -15.74 8.41
CA GLU A 393 -11.76 -16.96 8.09
C GLU A 393 -12.55 -17.96 7.23
N GLU A 394 -13.86 -18.11 7.49
CA GLU A 394 -14.73 -18.96 6.67
C GLU A 394 -14.94 -18.40 5.25
N GLU A 395 -15.02 -17.08 5.10
CA GLU A 395 -15.27 -16.40 3.83
C GLU A 395 -14.09 -16.53 2.84
N LYS A 396 -12.86 -16.78 3.31
CA LYS A 396 -11.66 -16.90 2.45
C LYS A 396 -11.71 -18.03 1.43
N PHE A 397 -12.56 -19.02 1.65
CA PHE A 397 -12.66 -20.24 0.83
C PHE A 397 -13.99 -20.36 0.08
N LEU A 398 -14.82 -19.33 0.14
CA LEU A 398 -16.12 -19.23 -0.55
C LEU A 398 -15.99 -18.36 -1.79
#